data_AF-A0A7K4DSC8-F1
#
_entry.id   AF-A0A7K4DSC8-F1
#
_cell.length_a   1.000
_cell.length_b   1.000
_cell.length_c   1.000
_cell.angle_alpha   90.00
_cell.angle_beta   90.00
_cell.angle_gamma   90.00
#
_symmetry.space_group_name_H-M   'P 1'
#
loop_
_entity.id
_entity.type
_entity.pdbx_description
1 polymer ?
#
loop_
_entity_poly.entity_id
_entity_poly.type
_entity_poly.pdbx_seq_one_letter_code
_entity_poly.pdbx_strand_id
1 'polypeptide(L)'
;MGIMRNHLATVVTGVFAAVLTGLWPYFVDFAPILNFVFIMAVPITWFLVFTCWISQKSADYMHKYAPSHAQTEKKSLSSTQTYQTIQTTSGNQVSLSEIKQVQNELSTELSTLKESVKLKDSEIERLNQEIANLQTLVQIESLKTELANLKMLASKRK
;
A
#
# COMPACT_ATOMS: atom_id res chain seq x y z
N MET A 1 -1.00 13.97 18.58
CA MET A 1 -1.77 13.26 19.63
C MET A 1 -1.98 11.82 19.20
N GLY A 2 -1.47 10.84 19.96
CA GLY A 2 -2.11 9.53 20.08
C GLY A 2 -1.71 8.39 19.12
N ILE A 3 -0.42 8.12 18.87
CA ILE A 3 -0.01 6.82 18.28
C ILE A 3 -0.54 5.64 19.13
N MET A 4 -0.60 5.85 20.46
CA MET A 4 -1.17 4.88 21.39
C MET A 4 -2.70 4.79 21.33
N ARG A 5 -3.39 5.83 20.83
CA ARG A 5 -4.85 5.83 20.71
C ARG A 5 -5.32 5.18 19.41
N ASN A 6 -4.49 5.21 18.35
CA ASN A 6 -4.83 4.56 17.10
C ASN A 6 -4.67 3.03 17.21
N HIS A 7 -3.72 2.53 18.01
CA HIS A 7 -3.49 1.08 18.17
C HIS A 7 -4.22 0.42 19.35
N LEU A 8 -4.92 1.19 20.18
CA LEU A 8 -5.61 0.67 21.37
C LEU A 8 -6.64 -0.42 21.01
N ALA A 9 -7.36 -0.25 19.90
CA ALA A 9 -8.38 -1.20 19.47
C ALA A 9 -7.80 -2.56 19.04
N THR A 10 -6.63 -2.58 18.40
CA THR A 10 -5.97 -3.86 18.03
C THR A 10 -5.35 -4.51 19.25
N VAL A 11 -4.75 -3.72 20.16
CA VAL A 11 -4.16 -4.25 21.39
C VAL A 11 -5.23 -4.86 22.29
N VAL A 12 -6.35 -4.17 22.52
CA VAL A 12 -7.42 -4.71 23.38
C VAL A 12 -8.08 -5.96 22.78
N THR A 13 -8.32 -5.97 21.47
CA THR A 13 -8.90 -7.12 20.78
C THR A 13 -7.90 -8.29 20.72
N GLY A 14 -6.61 -8.01 20.57
CA GLY A 14 -5.55 -9.01 20.55
C GLY A 14 -5.34 -9.66 21.92
N VAL A 15 -5.32 -8.88 22.99
CA VAL A 15 -5.25 -9.40 24.36
C VAL A 15 -6.50 -10.24 24.67
N PHE A 16 -7.69 -9.78 24.27
CA PHE A 16 -8.91 -10.55 24.44
C PHE A 16 -8.87 -11.89 23.68
N ALA A 17 -8.42 -11.89 22.42
CA ALA A 17 -8.28 -13.12 21.63
C ALA A 17 -7.25 -14.08 22.25
N ALA A 18 -6.13 -13.56 22.77
CA ALA A 18 -5.11 -14.36 23.44
C ALA A 18 -5.63 -14.99 24.74
N VAL A 19 -6.36 -14.23 25.57
CA VAL A 19 -7.01 -14.75 26.77
C VAL A 19 -8.02 -15.82 26.41
N LEU A 20 -8.89 -15.59 25.42
CA LEU A 20 -9.89 -16.55 24.99
C LEU A 20 -9.25 -17.85 24.45
N THR A 21 -8.14 -17.73 23.72
CA THR A 21 -7.37 -18.87 23.20
C THR A 21 -6.66 -19.64 24.34
N GLY A 22 -6.06 -18.94 25.30
CA GLY A 22 -5.38 -19.59 26.43
C GLY A 22 -6.34 -20.22 27.44
N LEU A 23 -7.57 -19.72 27.51
CA LEU A 23 -8.62 -20.25 28.36
C LEU A 23 -9.31 -21.48 27.75
N TRP A 24 -9.19 -21.68 26.44
CA TRP A 24 -9.75 -22.81 25.71
C TRP A 24 -9.38 -24.19 26.29
N PRO A 25 -8.10 -24.57 26.47
CA PRO A 25 -7.74 -25.90 26.99
C PRO A 25 -8.30 -26.18 28.38
N TYR A 26 -8.58 -25.15 29.18
CA TYR A 26 -9.16 -25.31 30.51
C TYR A 26 -10.67 -25.62 30.46
N PHE A 27 -11.40 -25.09 29.47
CA PHE A 27 -12.85 -25.31 29.32
C PHE A 27 -13.23 -26.44 28.36
N VAL A 28 -12.28 -27.00 27.60
CA VAL A 28 -12.53 -28.14 26.70
C VAL A 28 -13.12 -29.34 27.43
N ASP A 29 -12.64 -29.62 28.65
CA ASP A 29 -13.01 -30.83 29.39
C ASP A 29 -14.27 -30.68 30.25
N PHE A 30 -14.81 -29.45 30.41
CA PHE A 30 -15.97 -29.19 31.26
C PHE A 30 -17.31 -29.45 30.56
N ALA A 31 -17.45 -29.09 29.29
CA ALA A 31 -18.69 -29.34 28.54
C ALA A 31 -18.48 -29.30 27.01
N PRO A 32 -19.04 -30.24 26.23
CA PRO A 32 -18.94 -30.25 24.77
C PRO A 32 -19.50 -28.99 24.08
N ILE A 33 -20.52 -28.36 24.69
CA ILE A 33 -21.13 -27.12 24.17
C ILE A 33 -20.17 -25.93 24.26
N LEU A 34 -19.34 -25.84 25.32
CA LEU A 34 -18.32 -24.78 25.43
C LEU A 34 -17.24 -24.98 24.37
N ASN A 35 -16.78 -26.21 24.16
CA ASN A 35 -15.78 -26.53 23.13
C ASN A 35 -16.21 -26.06 21.73
N PHE A 36 -17.47 -26.29 21.35
CA PHE A 36 -18.04 -25.80 20.09
C PHE A 36 -18.06 -24.27 19.99
N VAL A 37 -18.38 -23.57 21.07
CA VAL A 37 -18.32 -22.10 21.10
C VAL A 37 -16.89 -21.60 20.92
N PHE A 38 -15.91 -22.20 21.62
CA PHE A 38 -14.51 -21.81 21.49
C PHE A 38 -13.94 -22.08 20.09
N ILE A 39 -14.29 -23.20 19.44
CA ILE A 39 -13.76 -23.54 18.12
C ILE A 39 -14.21 -22.57 17.02
N MET A 40 -15.37 -21.94 17.20
CA MET A 40 -15.86 -20.88 16.31
C MET A 40 -15.42 -19.49 16.75
N ALA A 41 -15.41 -19.20 18.06
CA ALA A 41 -15.10 -17.88 18.58
C ALA A 41 -13.61 -17.51 18.46
N VAL A 42 -12.70 -18.48 18.63
CA VAL A 42 -11.24 -18.25 18.50
C VAL A 42 -10.88 -17.73 17.09
N PRO A 43 -11.25 -18.40 15.99
CA PRO A 43 -10.92 -17.88 14.65
C PRO A 43 -11.62 -16.55 14.33
N ILE A 44 -12.87 -16.33 14.79
CA ILE A 44 -13.58 -15.06 14.58
C ILE A 44 -12.87 -13.91 15.30
N THR A 45 -12.44 -14.10 16.54
CA THR A 45 -11.74 -13.07 17.30
C THR A 45 -10.37 -12.75 16.71
N TRP A 46 -9.60 -13.76 16.27
CA TRP A 46 -8.35 -13.53 15.54
C TRP A 46 -8.54 -12.81 14.20
N PHE A 47 -9.62 -13.14 13.48
CA PHE A 47 -9.99 -12.39 12.28
C PHE A 47 -10.28 -10.92 12.60
N LEU A 48 -11.03 -10.63 13.68
CA LEU A 48 -11.28 -9.26 14.11
C LEU A 48 -9.99 -8.51 14.46
N VAL A 49 -9.03 -9.16 15.15
CA VAL A 49 -7.70 -8.57 15.42
C VAL A 49 -7.01 -8.15 14.12
N PHE A 50 -7.02 -9.01 13.10
CA PHE A 50 -6.44 -8.71 11.79
C PHE A 50 -7.18 -7.54 11.11
N THR A 51 -8.51 -7.52 11.15
CA THR A 51 -9.31 -6.41 10.59
C THR A 51 -9.07 -5.08 11.31
N CYS A 52 -8.92 -5.08 12.63
CA CYS A 52 -8.55 -3.89 13.40
C CYS A 52 -7.13 -3.41 13.07
N TRP A 53 -6.19 -4.34 12.85
CA TRP A 53 -4.83 -4.01 12.46
C TRP A 53 -4.76 -3.36 11.07
N ILE A 54 -5.42 -3.92 10.06
CA ILE A 54 -5.43 -3.33 8.71
C ILE A 54 -6.15 -1.97 8.69
N SER A 55 -7.23 -1.83 9.48
CA SER A 55 -7.96 -0.55 9.61
C SER A 55 -7.12 0.57 10.21
N GLN A 56 -6.20 0.25 11.12
CA GLN A 56 -5.29 1.25 11.69
C GLN A 56 -4.18 1.59 10.73
N LYS A 57 -3.63 0.55 10.08
CA LYS A 57 -2.57 0.71 9.09
C LYS A 57 -3.02 1.60 7.92
N SER A 58 -4.26 1.46 7.45
CA SER A 58 -4.82 2.32 6.39
C SER A 58 -4.99 3.78 6.83
N ALA A 59 -5.48 4.03 8.04
CA ALA A 59 -5.59 5.38 8.60
C ALA A 59 -4.21 6.07 8.74
N ASP A 60 -3.18 5.31 9.15
CA ASP A 60 -1.82 5.81 9.27
C ASP A 60 -1.19 6.15 7.91
N TYR A 61 -1.58 5.47 6.82
CA TYR A 61 -1.13 5.81 5.46
C TYR A 61 -1.77 7.12 4.98
N MET A 62 -3.06 7.36 5.24
CA MET A 62 -3.73 8.60 4.81
C MET A 62 -3.19 9.85 5.51
N HIS A 63 -2.81 9.74 6.80
CA HIS A 63 -2.25 10.88 7.55
C HIS A 63 -0.80 11.23 7.20
N LYS A 64 -0.05 10.36 6.50
CA LYS A 64 1.35 10.61 6.10
C LYS A 64 1.51 11.34 4.77
N TYR A 65 0.45 11.39 3.95
CA TYR A 65 0.45 12.10 2.66
C TYR A 65 -0.32 13.42 2.68
N ALA A 66 -0.88 13.82 3.83
CA ALA A 66 -1.50 15.13 3.98
C ALA A 66 -0.40 16.20 4.15
N PRO A 67 -0.36 17.26 3.32
CA PRO A 67 0.53 18.38 3.55
C PRO A 67 0.16 18.99 4.90
N SER A 68 1.19 19.26 5.71
CA SER A 68 1.08 19.81 7.06
C SER A 68 0.45 21.21 7.07
N HIS A 69 -0.88 21.30 6.94
CA HIS A 69 -1.66 22.52 7.18
C HIS A 69 -3.03 22.17 7.77
N ALA A 70 -3.05 21.72 9.02
CA ALA A 70 -4.25 21.79 9.86
C ALA A 70 -3.90 21.58 11.34
N GLN A 71 -3.12 22.48 11.92
CA GLN A 71 -3.16 22.71 13.36
C GLN A 71 -4.33 23.66 13.63
N THR A 72 -5.57 23.20 13.72
CA THR A 72 -6.64 23.94 14.42
C THR A 72 -7.72 22.96 14.89
N GLU A 73 -7.94 22.97 16.20
CA GLU A 73 -9.11 22.49 16.93
C GLU A 73 -9.47 21.00 16.87
N LYS A 74 -9.17 20.27 17.95
CA LYS A 74 -10.16 19.96 19.01
C LYS A 74 -9.49 19.81 20.37
N LYS A 75 -9.73 20.81 21.21
CA LYS A 75 -9.51 20.83 22.66
C LYS A 75 -10.51 19.86 23.32
N SER A 76 -10.02 18.85 24.04
CA SER A 76 -10.72 18.40 25.26
C SER A 76 -9.69 18.02 26.30
N LEU A 77 -9.75 18.74 27.41
CA LEU A 77 -8.96 18.61 28.61
C LEU A 77 -8.99 17.17 29.14
N SER A 78 -7.83 16.63 29.52
CA SER A 78 -7.67 16.02 30.85
C SER A 78 -6.19 15.77 31.18
N SER A 79 -5.73 16.49 32.19
CA SER A 79 -4.73 16.16 33.20
C SER A 79 -3.36 15.57 32.85
N THR A 80 -2.36 16.22 33.44
CA THR A 80 -1.08 15.68 33.93
C THR A 80 0.12 15.79 32.98
N GLN A 81 0.81 16.92 33.11
CA GLN A 81 2.27 17.01 32.97
C GLN A 81 2.93 15.84 33.69
N THR A 82 3.93 15.19 33.08
CA THR A 82 5.03 14.46 33.74
C THR A 82 5.93 13.85 32.65
N TYR A 83 7.08 14.50 32.43
CA TYR A 83 8.37 14.02 31.90
C TYR A 83 8.47 13.38 30.49
N GLN A 84 8.97 14.20 29.57
CA GLN A 84 10.11 13.93 28.69
C GLN A 84 10.92 12.67 29.04
N THR A 85 10.84 11.63 28.21
CA THR A 85 11.98 10.74 27.88
C THR A 85 11.67 10.05 26.55
N ILE A 86 12.54 10.29 25.57
CA ILE A 86 12.62 9.54 24.32
C ILE A 86 13.12 8.14 24.70
N GLN A 87 12.24 7.14 24.74
CA GLN A 87 12.63 5.74 24.86
C GLN A 87 12.30 5.01 23.57
N THR A 88 13.32 4.87 22.72
CA THR A 88 13.40 3.85 21.68
C THR A 88 13.67 2.51 22.35
N THR A 89 12.61 1.73 22.59
CA THR A 89 12.77 0.33 22.97
C THR A 89 13.04 -0.49 21.71
N SER A 90 14.32 -0.76 21.41
CA SER A 90 14.84 -2.02 20.86
C SER A 90 16.24 -1.84 20.22
N GLY A 91 17.28 -2.33 20.90
CA GLY A 91 18.32 -3.16 20.30
C GLY A 91 19.47 -2.56 19.49
N ASN A 92 19.27 -1.55 18.64
CA ASN A 92 20.36 -0.99 17.82
C ASN A 92 20.37 0.53 17.95
N GLN A 93 21.41 1.08 18.60
CA GLN A 93 21.72 2.50 18.48
C GLN A 93 22.16 2.75 17.04
N VAL A 94 21.20 3.07 16.15
CA VAL A 94 21.54 3.59 14.83
C VAL A 94 22.14 4.97 15.07
N SER A 95 23.43 5.08 14.80
CA SER A 95 24.16 6.33 14.97
C SER A 95 23.53 7.38 14.06
N LEU A 96 23.43 8.62 14.53
CA LEU A 96 22.87 9.73 13.73
C LEU A 96 23.63 9.92 12.39
N SER A 97 24.87 9.43 12.33
CA SER A 97 25.72 9.33 11.15
C SER A 97 25.21 8.30 10.12
N GLU A 98 24.79 7.10 10.55
CA GLU A 98 24.20 6.09 9.65
C GLU A 98 22.89 6.58 9.04
N ILE A 99 22.05 7.30 9.81
CA ILE A 99 20.80 7.87 9.29
C ILE A 99 21.09 8.93 8.21
N LYS A 100 22.13 9.76 8.41
CA LYS A 100 22.58 10.73 7.40
C LYS A 100 23.21 10.06 6.19
N GLN A 101 23.95 8.98 6.38
CA GLN A 101 24.51 8.19 5.29
C GLN A 101 23.41 7.56 4.43
N VAL A 102 22.44 6.90 5.06
CA VAL A 102 21.28 6.31 4.38
C VAL A 102 20.47 7.39 3.65
N GLN A 103 20.30 8.58 4.22
CA GLN A 103 19.66 9.70 3.54
C GLN A 103 20.41 10.13 2.27
N ASN A 104 21.73 10.23 2.33
CA ASN A 104 22.55 10.61 1.18
C ASN A 104 22.56 9.52 0.10
N GLU A 105 22.63 8.25 0.49
CA GLU A 105 22.53 7.10 -0.44
C GLU A 105 21.17 7.09 -1.13
N LEU A 106 20.07 7.22 -0.38
CA LEU A 106 18.72 7.32 -0.94
C LEU A 106 18.55 8.53 -1.86
N SER A 107 19.15 9.69 -1.53
CA SER A 107 19.13 10.86 -2.40
C SER A 107 19.87 10.62 -3.71
N THR A 108 20.96 9.87 -3.66
CA THR A 108 21.78 9.53 -4.83
C THR A 108 21.05 8.52 -5.72
N GLU A 109 20.49 7.46 -5.13
CA GLU A 109 19.66 6.48 -5.84
C GLU A 109 18.43 7.12 -6.48
N LEU A 110 17.77 8.05 -5.78
CA LEU A 110 16.60 8.75 -6.32
C LEU A 110 16.98 9.63 -7.51
N SER A 111 18.13 10.32 -7.45
CA SER A 111 18.63 11.10 -8.59
C SER A 111 18.94 10.21 -9.80
N THR A 112 19.57 9.05 -9.57
CA THR A 112 19.92 8.07 -10.61
C THR A 112 18.66 7.46 -11.23
N LEU A 113 17.69 7.08 -10.40
CA LEU A 113 16.43 6.52 -10.86
C LEU A 113 15.62 7.54 -11.66
N LYS A 114 15.63 8.81 -11.25
CA LYS A 114 14.99 9.91 -11.97
C LYS A 114 15.62 10.15 -13.35
N GLU A 115 16.94 10.02 -13.48
CA GLU A 115 17.60 10.08 -14.79
C GLU A 115 17.24 8.87 -15.66
N SER A 116 17.22 7.66 -15.10
CA SER A 116 16.82 6.45 -15.81
C SER A 116 15.38 6.54 -16.33
N VAL A 117 14.45 7.06 -15.53
CA VAL A 117 13.06 7.28 -15.94
C VAL A 117 12.97 8.28 -17.08
N LYS A 118 13.69 9.41 -17.02
CA LYS A 118 13.71 10.38 -18.12
C LYS A 118 14.22 9.80 -19.44
N LEU A 119 15.25 8.96 -19.39
CA LEU A 119 15.76 8.28 -20.58
C LEU A 119 14.72 7.30 -21.15
N LYS A 120 14.07 6.53 -20.30
CA LYS A 120 13.00 5.60 -20.71
C LYS A 120 11.78 6.32 -21.27
N ASP A 121 11.38 7.47 -20.71
CA ASP A 121 10.29 8.28 -21.25
C ASP A 121 10.63 8.77 -22.68
N SER A 122 11.89 9.17 -22.91
CA SER A 122 12.36 9.55 -24.26
C SER A 122 12.33 8.38 -25.24
N GLU A 123 12.66 7.17 -24.77
CA GLU A 123 12.60 5.94 -25.58
C GLU A 123 11.15 5.54 -25.91
N ILE A 124 10.23 5.68 -24.95
CA ILE A 124 8.80 5.45 -25.15
C ILE A 124 8.24 6.40 -26.22
N GLU A 125 8.60 7.69 -26.18
CA GLU A 125 8.18 8.66 -27.18
C GLU A 125 8.68 8.29 -28.58
N ARG A 126 9.96 7.89 -28.68
CA ARG A 126 10.55 7.44 -29.95
C ARG A 126 9.85 6.20 -30.51
N LEU A 127 9.61 5.19 -29.67
CA LEU A 127 8.93 3.96 -30.07
C LEU A 127 7.48 4.22 -30.48
N ASN A 128 6.78 5.12 -29.78
CA ASN A 128 5.41 5.48 -30.14
C ASN A 128 5.34 6.16 -31.53
N GLN A 129 6.32 7.01 -31.85
CA GLN A 129 6.44 7.61 -33.18
C GLN A 129 6.72 6.56 -34.26
N GLU A 130 7.56 5.57 -33.96
CA GLU A 130 7.85 4.46 -34.88
C GLU A 130 6.59 3.60 -35.14
N ILE A 131 5.83 3.27 -34.10
CA ILE A 131 4.55 2.55 -34.20
C ILE A 131 3.55 3.34 -35.06
N ALA A 132 3.42 4.65 -34.84
CA ALA A 132 2.52 5.50 -35.62
C ALA A 132 2.90 5.52 -37.11
N ASN A 133 4.20 5.57 -37.41
CA ASN A 133 4.70 5.51 -38.78
C ASN A 133 4.42 4.14 -39.44
N LEU A 134 4.68 3.04 -38.73
CA LEU A 134 4.40 1.68 -39.20
C LEU A 134 2.90 1.47 -39.47
N GLN A 135 2.02 1.92 -38.58
CA GLN A 135 0.57 1.85 -38.79
C GLN A 135 0.13 2.65 -40.03
N THR A 136 0.75 3.79 -40.28
CA THR A 136 0.47 4.60 -41.47
C THR A 136 0.87 3.86 -42.75
N LEU A 137 2.03 3.19 -42.74
CA LEU A 137 2.50 2.38 -43.86
C LEU A 137 1.54 1.23 -44.17
N VAL A 138 1.12 0.48 -43.15
CA VAL A 138 0.17 -0.64 -43.29
C VAL A 138 -1.16 -0.17 -43.88
N GLN A 139 -1.68 0.98 -43.46
CA GLN A 139 -2.90 1.56 -44.02
C GLN A 139 -2.76 1.95 -45.49
N ILE A 140 -1.60 2.48 -45.90
CA ILE A 140 -1.33 2.78 -47.32
C ILE A 140 -1.30 1.49 -48.14
N GLU A 141 -0.73 0.41 -47.61
CA GLU A 141 -0.69 -0.88 -48.28
C GLU A 141 -2.08 -1.52 -48.44
N SER A 142 -2.93 -1.43 -47.41
CA SER A 142 -4.33 -1.88 -47.49
C SER A 142 -5.15 -1.04 -48.49
N LEU A 143 -5.01 0.29 -48.46
CA LEU A 143 -5.67 1.17 -49.44
C LEU A 143 -5.22 0.88 -50.87
N LYS A 144 -3.93 0.58 -51.08
CA LYS A 144 -3.39 0.21 -52.39
C LYS A 144 -3.97 -1.10 -52.90
N THR A 145 -4.14 -2.09 -52.03
CA THR A 145 -4.76 -3.37 -52.39
C THR A 145 -6.24 -3.23 -52.68
N GLU A 146 -6.97 -2.44 -51.89
CA GLU A 146 -8.38 -2.12 -52.16
C GLU A 146 -8.56 -1.38 -53.48
N LEU A 147 -7.71 -0.38 -53.77
CA LEU A 147 -7.74 0.35 -55.04
C LEU A 147 -7.45 -0.57 -56.23
N ALA A 148 -6.46 -1.46 -56.11
CA ALA A 148 -6.16 -2.45 -57.15
C ALA A 148 -7.35 -3.40 -57.39
N ASN A 149 -8.05 -3.83 -56.33
CA ASN A 149 -9.25 -4.65 -56.43
C ASN A 149 -10.40 -3.89 -57.11
N LEU A 150 -10.70 -2.68 -56.66
CA LEU A 150 -11.72 -1.80 -57.26
C LEU A 150 -11.44 -1.55 -58.75
N LYS A 151 -10.18 -1.30 -59.13
CA LYS A 151 -9.78 -1.13 -60.54
C LYS A 151 -9.99 -2.40 -61.37
N MET A 152 -9.69 -3.57 -60.81
CA MET A 152 -9.94 -4.86 -61.46
C MET A 152 -11.44 -5.07 -61.70
N LEU A 153 -12.27 -4.80 -60.68
CA LEU A 153 -13.73 -4.92 -60.79
C LEU A 153 -14.30 -3.95 -61.82
N ALA A 154 -13.82 -2.70 -61.88
CA ALA A 154 -14.22 -1.72 -62.88
C ALA A 154 -13.79 -2.13 -64.29
N SER A 155 -12.59 -2.70 -64.46
CA SER A 155 -12.10 -3.20 -65.75
C SER A 155 -12.86 -4.44 -66.25
N LYS A 156 -13.40 -5.26 -65.34
CA LYS A 156 -14.18 -6.46 -65.68
C LYS A 156 -15.63 -6.14 -66.08
N ARG A 157 -16.08 -4.91 -65.84
CA ARG A 157 -17.43 -4.42 -66.12
C ARG A 157 -17.56 -3.72 -67.49
N LYS A 158 -16.47 -3.66 -68.26
CA LYS A 158 -16.37 -3.10 -69.61
C LYS A 158 -16.14 -4.21 -70.62
#